data_AF-A0A670ZHR1-F1
#
_entry.id   AF-A0A670ZHR1-F1
#
_cell.length_a   1.000
_cell.length_b   1.000
_cell.length_c   1.000
_cell.angle_alpha   90.00
_cell.angle_beta   90.00
_cell.angle_gamma   90.00
#
_symmetry.space_group_name_H-M   'P 1'
#
loop_
_entity.id
_entity.type
_entity.pdbx_description
1 polymer ?
#
loop_
_entity_poly.entity_id
_entity_poly.type
_entity_poly.pdbx_seq_one_letter_code
_entity_poly.pdbx_strand_id
1 'polypeptide(L)'
;GCSPLPLLSRMVAALLQEGADPNLVLPEGVAPMHLAAGLEQENGTRHLCLLLQHGGDPNVRSGEGLTPVHVAASWGCTACLRLLLAEGGDPQLEDQDGNRAFDLALEQGNEMCVGILQDGGWNSGSRKCLGVPRAQPPAGHNLYGDPQSSRSQLSQRSLFFPSKGNRTSFGPAPSGAPGLVPPLSCSAYSPELTSALHTYRIPPSQADEMALAAEFDQPDKNRRWREGLLKSSFNYLLLDPRVTRNLPARCQLLSPAEAFQTFVQAVFYVGKGTRGRPYRHLYEALSHYQEGQGTPATQVSSKVRHILEIWAGGQGVVSMHCFQNVVPVEAYTREACMVDAIGLRRLTNQKKGNYYGSVAGWPMKRRRSLGVFLLHRALRIFLAEGERQLRPADI
;
A
#
# COMPACT_ATOMS: atom_id res chain seq x y z
N GLY A 1 -26.46 -8.18 -13.99
CA GLY A 1 -27.04 -6.86 -14.31
C GLY A 1 -27.71 -6.17 -13.13
N CYS A 2 -27.37 -6.47 -11.88
CA CYS A 2 -27.67 -5.59 -10.74
C CYS A 2 -26.40 -5.50 -9.91
N SER A 3 -25.81 -4.31 -9.79
CA SER A 3 -24.67 -4.08 -8.91
C SER A 3 -25.09 -4.31 -7.45
N PRO A 4 -24.26 -4.91 -6.58
CA PRO A 4 -24.58 -5.13 -5.16
C PRO A 4 -24.71 -3.83 -4.32
N LEU A 5 -24.50 -2.68 -4.95
CA LEU A 5 -24.38 -1.34 -4.34
C LEU A 5 -25.62 -0.86 -3.56
N PRO A 6 -26.87 -1.05 -4.03
CA PRO A 6 -28.04 -0.61 -3.27
C PRO A 6 -28.25 -1.43 -1.99
N LEU A 7 -27.72 -2.65 -1.93
CA LEU A 7 -27.93 -3.55 -0.80
C LEU A 7 -27.09 -3.11 0.41
N LEU A 8 -25.82 -2.75 0.19
CA LEU A 8 -24.91 -2.36 1.27
C LEU A 8 -25.35 -1.07 1.96
N SER A 9 -25.72 -0.03 1.20
CA SER A 9 -26.20 1.23 1.78
C SER A 9 -27.53 1.05 2.52
N ARG A 10 -28.40 0.14 2.06
CA ARG A 10 -29.64 -0.22 2.78
C ARG A 10 -29.36 -0.97 4.08
N MET A 11 -28.36 -1.85 4.09
CA MET A 11 -27.93 -2.56 5.31
C MET A 11 -27.33 -1.60 6.34
N VAL A 12 -26.46 -0.68 5.91
CA VAL A 12 -25.89 0.34 6.82
C VAL A 12 -26.98 1.21 7.41
N ALA A 13 -27.92 1.68 6.58
CA ALA A 13 -29.07 2.46 7.07
C ALA A 13 -29.93 1.67 8.07
N ALA A 14 -30.22 0.39 7.79
CA ALA A 14 -30.99 -0.45 8.69
C ALA A 14 -30.28 -0.66 10.04
N LEU A 15 -28.97 -0.95 10.04
CA LEU A 15 -28.21 -1.13 11.28
C LEU A 15 -28.18 0.15 12.13
N LEU A 16 -28.02 1.32 11.49
CA LEU A 16 -28.05 2.60 12.20
C LEU A 16 -29.45 2.94 12.76
N GLN A 17 -30.52 2.50 12.07
CA GLN A 17 -31.90 2.61 12.58
C GLN A 17 -32.16 1.70 13.78
N GLU A 18 -31.56 0.51 13.80
CA GLU A 18 -31.59 -0.42 14.94
C GLU A 18 -30.63 -0.01 16.09
N GLY A 19 -30.01 1.17 16.01
CA GLY A 19 -29.20 1.74 17.09
C GLY A 19 -27.73 1.33 17.10
N ALA A 20 -27.19 0.83 15.98
CA ALA A 20 -25.76 0.60 15.86
C ALA A 20 -24.97 1.90 16.05
N ASP A 21 -23.93 1.87 16.89
CA ASP A 21 -23.10 3.05 17.16
C ASP A 21 -22.11 3.29 15.99
N PRO A 22 -22.22 4.41 15.26
CA PRO A 22 -21.31 4.74 14.16
C PRO A 22 -19.87 5.04 14.63
N ASN A 23 -19.67 5.26 15.92
CA ASN A 23 -18.39 5.60 16.53
C ASN A 23 -17.68 4.40 17.18
N LEU A 24 -18.32 3.23 17.19
CA LEU A 24 -17.75 2.03 17.79
C LEU A 24 -16.43 1.66 17.12
N VAL A 25 -15.33 1.77 17.87
CA VAL A 25 -14.00 1.33 17.45
C VAL A 25 -13.90 -0.17 17.71
N LEU A 26 -13.75 -0.96 16.65
CA LEU A 26 -13.57 -2.41 16.76
C LEU A 26 -12.22 -2.76 17.43
N PRO A 27 -12.03 -3.99 17.96
CA PRO A 27 -10.75 -4.42 18.56
C PRO A 27 -9.53 -4.25 17.66
N GLU A 28 -9.72 -4.26 16.34
CA GLU A 28 -8.71 -3.96 15.32
C GLU A 28 -8.35 -2.47 15.25
N GLY A 29 -8.97 -1.64 16.09
CA GLY A 29 -8.72 -0.22 16.21
C GLY A 29 -9.45 0.63 15.17
N VAL A 30 -10.48 0.13 14.48
CA VAL A 30 -11.12 0.85 13.36
C VAL A 30 -12.63 1.04 13.62
N ALA A 31 -13.12 2.27 13.45
CA ALA A 31 -14.55 2.59 13.48
C ALA A 31 -15.19 2.62 12.08
N PRO A 32 -16.53 2.44 11.93
CA PRO A 32 -17.25 2.53 10.66
C PRO A 32 -16.93 3.79 9.85
N MET A 33 -16.77 4.93 10.53
CA MET A 33 -16.37 6.21 9.92
C MET A 33 -15.03 6.14 9.17
N HIS A 34 -14.04 5.42 9.69
CA HIS A 34 -12.74 5.24 9.03
C HIS A 34 -12.85 4.40 7.76
N LEU A 35 -13.66 3.34 7.80
CA LEU A 35 -13.88 2.49 6.64
C LEU A 35 -14.56 3.28 5.54
N ALA A 36 -15.64 4.00 5.87
CA ALA A 36 -16.37 4.83 4.92
C ALA A 36 -15.51 5.95 4.31
N ALA A 37 -14.64 6.57 5.12
CA ALA A 37 -13.71 7.60 4.66
C ALA A 37 -12.71 7.13 3.61
N GLY A 38 -12.42 5.82 3.58
CA GLY A 38 -11.48 5.20 2.65
C GLY A 38 -12.11 4.48 1.46
N LEU A 39 -13.45 4.50 1.31
CA LEU A 39 -14.11 3.92 0.13
C LEU A 39 -14.05 4.87 -1.08
N GLU A 40 -14.16 4.29 -2.28
CA GLU A 40 -14.22 5.04 -3.54
C GLU A 40 -15.41 6.04 -3.59
N GLN A 41 -15.23 7.10 -4.38
CA GLN A 41 -15.90 8.41 -4.26
C GLN A 41 -17.43 8.36 -3.98
N GLU A 42 -18.23 7.66 -4.79
CA GLU A 42 -19.70 7.69 -4.63
C GLU A 42 -20.21 6.82 -3.48
N ASN A 43 -19.50 5.74 -3.14
CA ASN A 43 -19.90 4.84 -2.07
C ASN A 43 -19.47 5.40 -0.71
N GLY A 44 -18.23 5.89 -0.59
CA GLY A 44 -17.70 6.42 0.65
C GLY A 44 -18.48 7.63 1.16
N THR A 45 -18.79 8.57 0.27
CA THR A 45 -19.55 9.77 0.62
C THR A 45 -20.98 9.45 1.09
N ARG A 46 -21.68 8.52 0.44
CA ARG A 46 -23.02 8.09 0.88
C ARG A 46 -23.02 7.45 2.26
N HIS A 47 -22.08 6.54 2.53
CA HIS A 47 -21.98 5.91 3.85
C HIS A 47 -21.55 6.90 4.92
N LEU A 48 -20.61 7.81 4.62
CA LEU A 48 -20.24 8.90 5.53
C LEU A 48 -21.44 9.80 5.85
N CYS A 49 -22.23 10.21 4.85
CA CYS A 49 -23.44 10.99 5.08
C CYS A 49 -24.41 10.26 6.03
N LEU A 50 -24.65 8.97 5.81
CA LEU A 50 -25.52 8.17 6.69
C LEU A 50 -24.97 8.08 8.11
N LEU A 51 -23.68 7.79 8.27
CA LEU A 51 -23.05 7.70 9.58
C LEU A 51 -23.09 9.05 10.32
N LEU A 52 -22.75 10.15 9.65
CA LEU A 52 -22.78 11.51 10.20
C LEU A 52 -24.21 11.93 10.61
N GLN A 53 -25.23 11.60 9.80
CA GLN A 53 -26.64 11.85 10.12
C GLN A 53 -27.09 11.11 11.40
N HIS A 54 -26.53 9.94 11.66
CA HIS A 54 -26.79 9.13 12.84
C HIS A 54 -25.82 9.36 14.00
N GLY A 55 -25.09 10.49 14.00
CA GLY A 55 -24.22 10.89 15.12
C GLY A 55 -22.78 10.37 15.04
N GLY A 56 -22.33 9.97 13.86
CA GLY A 56 -20.93 9.68 13.59
C GLY A 56 -20.06 10.92 13.84
N ASP A 57 -18.96 10.72 14.54
CA ASP A 57 -17.97 11.74 14.85
C ASP A 57 -16.88 11.74 13.76
N PRO A 58 -16.74 12.82 12.97
CA PRO A 58 -15.68 12.91 11.96
C PRO A 58 -14.26 12.96 12.56
N ASN A 59 -14.14 13.09 13.88
CA ASN A 59 -12.91 13.10 14.65
C ASN A 59 -12.69 11.83 15.49
N VAL A 60 -13.54 10.80 15.33
CA VAL A 60 -13.36 9.52 16.02
C VAL A 60 -11.93 9.01 15.80
N ARG A 61 -11.27 8.58 16.86
CA ARG A 61 -9.87 8.14 16.81
C ARG A 61 -9.79 6.62 16.75
N SER A 62 -9.10 6.12 15.73
CA SER A 62 -8.68 4.71 15.65
C SER A 62 -7.71 4.34 16.77
N GLY A 63 -7.38 3.04 16.88
CA GLY A 63 -6.32 2.54 17.76
C GLY A 63 -4.96 3.19 17.49
N GLU A 64 -4.74 3.65 16.26
CA GLU A 64 -3.52 4.36 15.83
C GLU A 64 -3.63 5.89 15.96
N GLY A 65 -4.71 6.39 16.57
CA GLY A 65 -4.98 7.82 16.67
C GLY A 65 -5.38 8.51 15.36
N LEU A 66 -5.45 7.79 14.24
CA LEU A 66 -5.97 8.33 12.98
C LEU A 66 -7.43 8.72 13.14
N THR A 67 -7.83 9.81 12.50
CA THR A 67 -9.24 10.21 12.33
C THR A 67 -9.73 9.85 10.92
N PRO A 68 -11.04 9.84 10.65
CA PRO A 68 -11.57 9.75 9.28
C PRO A 68 -10.91 10.73 8.30
N VAL A 69 -10.58 11.95 8.74
CA VAL A 69 -9.87 12.96 7.93
C VAL A 69 -8.48 12.46 7.51
N HIS A 70 -7.73 11.86 8.44
CA HIS A 70 -6.43 11.24 8.14
C HIS A 70 -6.56 10.14 7.08
N VAL A 71 -7.57 9.27 7.20
CA VAL A 71 -7.80 8.17 6.27
C VAL A 71 -8.13 8.71 4.88
N ALA A 72 -9.08 9.65 4.77
CA ALA A 72 -9.47 10.24 3.49
C ALA A 72 -8.29 10.97 2.82
N ALA A 73 -7.49 11.71 3.60
CA ALA A 73 -6.32 12.43 3.13
C ALA A 73 -5.19 11.48 2.67
N SER A 74 -4.92 10.42 3.44
CA SER A 74 -3.93 9.38 3.13
C SER A 74 -4.32 8.54 1.92
N TRP A 75 -5.62 8.35 1.66
CA TRP A 75 -6.10 7.50 0.56
C TRP A 75 -6.52 8.28 -0.68
N GLY A 76 -6.40 9.61 -0.68
CA GLY A 76 -6.70 10.43 -1.83
C GLY A 76 -8.20 10.60 -2.09
N CYS A 77 -9.05 10.25 -1.11
CA CYS A 77 -10.50 10.29 -1.21
C CYS A 77 -11.01 11.73 -1.08
N THR A 78 -10.82 12.53 -2.13
CA THR A 78 -11.08 13.98 -2.12
C THR A 78 -12.53 14.35 -1.76
N ALA A 79 -13.54 13.62 -2.24
CA ALA A 79 -14.93 13.93 -1.89
C ALA A 79 -15.25 13.60 -0.42
N CYS A 80 -14.76 12.45 0.07
CA CYS A 80 -14.86 12.09 1.49
C CYS A 80 -14.13 13.10 2.37
N LEU A 81 -12.94 13.54 1.96
CA LEU A 81 -12.15 14.55 2.68
C LEU A 81 -12.91 15.87 2.77
N ARG A 82 -13.45 16.37 1.66
CA ARG A 82 -14.26 17.60 1.66
C ARG A 82 -15.50 17.48 2.53
N LEU A 83 -16.20 16.35 2.47
CA LEU A 83 -17.38 16.10 3.30
C LEU A 83 -17.04 16.09 4.78
N LEU A 84 -16.01 15.35 5.18
CA LEU A 84 -15.57 15.28 6.58
C LEU A 84 -15.15 16.65 7.12
N LEU A 85 -14.39 17.41 6.33
CA LEU A 85 -13.99 18.77 6.70
C LEU A 85 -15.20 19.70 6.84
N ALA A 86 -16.19 19.61 5.94
CA ALA A 86 -17.42 20.41 6.01
C ALA A 86 -18.27 20.08 7.24
N GLU A 87 -18.22 18.83 7.71
CA GLU A 87 -18.96 18.35 8.88
C GLU A 87 -18.16 18.43 10.19
N GLY A 88 -17.04 19.18 10.22
CA GLY A 88 -16.30 19.50 11.43
C GLY A 88 -15.14 18.55 11.76
N GLY A 89 -14.68 17.76 10.79
CA GLY A 89 -13.43 17.01 10.88
C GLY A 89 -12.23 17.97 10.98
N ASP A 90 -11.38 17.78 11.99
CA ASP A 90 -10.22 18.61 12.25
C ASP A 90 -8.96 18.00 11.60
N PRO A 91 -8.39 18.65 10.56
CA PRO A 91 -7.16 18.18 9.92
C PRO A 91 -5.90 18.48 10.71
N GLN A 92 -5.97 19.26 11.79
CA GLN A 92 -4.84 19.60 12.65
C GLN A 92 -4.58 18.58 13.75
N LEU A 93 -5.54 17.68 14.00
CA LEU A 93 -5.30 16.57 14.90
C LEU A 93 -4.13 15.75 14.41
N GLU A 94 -3.29 15.34 15.34
CA GLU A 94 -2.14 14.48 15.07
C GLU A 94 -2.53 13.03 15.37
N ASP A 95 -2.05 12.11 14.53
CA ASP A 95 -2.10 10.68 14.81
C ASP A 95 -1.08 10.30 15.90
N GLN A 96 -0.95 9.00 16.20
CA GLN A 96 0.00 8.56 17.22
C GLN A 96 1.48 8.80 16.87
N ASP A 97 1.78 8.99 15.58
CA ASP A 97 3.13 9.24 15.06
C ASP A 97 3.42 10.75 14.97
N GLY A 98 2.48 11.61 15.41
CA GLY A 98 2.58 13.06 15.32
C GLY A 98 2.29 13.62 13.93
N ASN A 99 1.76 12.82 13.01
CA ASN A 99 1.42 13.26 11.66
C ASN A 99 0.01 13.82 11.63
N ARG A 100 -0.16 14.94 10.92
CA ARG A 100 -1.48 15.49 10.58
C ARG A 100 -2.01 14.85 9.32
N ALA A 101 -3.29 15.07 9.03
CA ALA A 101 -3.88 14.65 7.77
C ALA A 101 -3.12 15.19 6.55
N PHE A 102 -2.57 16.41 6.67
CA PHE A 102 -1.70 17.02 5.66
C PHE A 102 -0.41 16.21 5.43
N ASP A 103 0.27 15.80 6.50
CA ASP A 103 1.53 15.06 6.41
C ASP A 103 1.32 13.69 5.77
N LEU A 104 0.20 13.03 6.08
CA LEU A 104 -0.16 11.76 5.46
C LEU A 104 -0.56 11.92 3.99
N ALA A 105 -1.29 12.98 3.63
CA ALA A 105 -1.57 13.28 2.22
C ALA A 105 -0.27 13.51 1.43
N LEU A 106 0.68 14.24 2.02
CA LEU A 106 1.98 14.51 1.42
C LEU A 106 2.85 13.25 1.36
N GLU A 107 2.83 12.40 2.39
CA GLU A 107 3.52 11.10 2.42
C GLU A 107 3.01 10.16 1.33
N GLN A 108 1.71 10.16 1.06
CA GLN A 108 1.10 9.30 0.06
C GLN A 108 1.08 9.92 -1.35
N GLY A 109 1.47 11.18 -1.50
CA GLY A 109 1.51 11.88 -2.78
C GLY A 109 0.13 12.33 -3.29
N ASN A 110 -0.85 12.51 -2.39
CA ASN A 110 -2.21 12.91 -2.73
C ASN A 110 -2.31 14.43 -2.86
N GLU A 111 -1.78 14.99 -3.95
CA GLU A 111 -1.65 16.44 -4.16
C GLU A 111 -2.99 17.19 -4.08
N MET A 112 -4.09 16.59 -4.55
CA MET A 112 -5.42 17.20 -4.42
C MET A 112 -5.85 17.32 -2.96
N CYS A 113 -5.53 16.32 -2.13
CA CYS A 113 -5.81 16.37 -0.70
C CYS A 113 -4.90 17.38 0.00
N VAL A 114 -3.63 17.46 -0.40
CA VAL A 114 -2.68 18.49 0.05
C VAL A 114 -3.25 19.89 -0.25
N GLY A 115 -3.71 20.14 -1.48
CA GLY A 115 -4.35 21.41 -1.85
C GLY A 115 -5.58 21.72 -0.99
N ILE A 116 -6.50 20.76 -0.84
CA ILE A 116 -7.69 20.90 0.02
C ILE A 116 -7.32 21.28 1.46
N LEU A 117 -6.26 20.68 1.99
CA LEU A 117 -5.82 20.88 3.37
C LEU A 117 -5.02 22.19 3.54
N GLN A 118 -4.33 22.65 2.50
CA GLN A 118 -3.61 23.94 2.46
C GLN A 118 -4.53 25.13 2.30
N ASP A 119 -5.58 24.99 1.49
CA ASP A 119 -6.48 26.10 1.11
C ASP A 119 -7.22 26.69 2.31
N GLY A 120 -7.23 26.04 3.48
CA GLY A 120 -7.75 26.57 4.74
C GLY A 120 -9.27 26.87 4.77
N GLY A 121 -9.94 26.76 3.62
CA GLY A 121 -11.34 27.12 3.39
C GLY A 121 -12.38 26.17 4.02
N TRP A 122 -11.94 25.20 4.82
CA TRP A 122 -12.81 24.30 5.57
C TRP A 122 -13.37 24.96 6.86
N ASN A 123 -12.81 26.10 7.29
CA ASN A 123 -13.25 26.80 8.51
C ASN A 123 -14.34 27.87 8.28
N SER A 124 -14.75 28.11 7.03
CA SER A 124 -15.85 29.03 6.66
C SER A 124 -17.19 28.28 6.63
N GLY A 125 -17.81 28.12 7.80
CA GLY A 125 -19.06 27.39 7.96
C GLY A 125 -20.25 27.99 7.20
N SER A 126 -20.56 27.43 6.03
CA SER A 126 -21.94 27.13 5.65
C SER A 126 -22.28 25.73 6.19
N ARG A 127 -22.84 25.69 7.40
CA ARG A 127 -23.33 24.45 8.03
C ARG A 127 -24.62 24.00 7.35
N LYS A 128 -24.54 23.25 6.25
CA LYS A 128 -25.69 22.51 5.71
C LYS A 128 -25.24 21.25 4.99
N CYS A 129 -25.36 20.10 5.65
CA CYS A 129 -25.88 18.92 4.95
C CYS A 129 -27.24 19.33 4.33
N LEU A 130 -27.37 19.12 3.02
CA LEU A 130 -28.59 19.30 2.24
C LEU A 130 -29.77 18.62 2.96
N GLY A 131 -30.84 19.38 3.17
CA GLY A 131 -31.84 19.12 4.20
C GLY A 131 -32.53 17.75 4.13
N VAL A 132 -32.40 17.01 5.23
CA VAL A 132 -33.33 15.94 5.66
C VAL A 132 -33.35 15.96 7.20
N PRO A 133 -34.50 15.85 7.90
CA PRO A 133 -34.57 16.03 9.35
C PRO A 133 -33.78 14.97 10.12
N ARG A 134 -33.03 15.42 11.13
CA ARG A 134 -32.29 14.59 12.10
C ARG A 134 -33.27 13.68 12.87
N ALA A 135 -33.16 12.37 12.71
CA ALA A 135 -33.96 11.42 13.48
C ALA A 135 -33.49 11.42 14.94
N GLN A 136 -34.41 11.59 15.88
CA GLN A 136 -34.15 11.44 17.31
C GLN A 136 -34.05 9.94 17.65
N PRO A 137 -33.10 9.51 18.49
CA PRO A 137 -33.05 8.12 18.94
C PRO A 137 -34.21 7.83 19.91
N PRO A 138 -34.92 6.69 19.77
CA PRO A 138 -35.88 6.27 20.79
C PRO A 138 -35.16 5.84 22.06
N ALA A 139 -35.81 6.13 23.19
CA ALA A 139 -35.36 5.81 24.53
C ALA A 139 -35.16 4.29 24.73
N GLY A 140 -34.15 3.95 25.52
CA GLY A 140 -33.60 2.59 25.62
C GLY A 140 -34.56 1.52 26.13
N HIS A 141 -34.25 0.29 25.73
CA HIS A 141 -34.63 -0.92 26.44
C HIS A 141 -33.49 -1.95 26.37
N ASN A 142 -32.87 -2.20 27.52
CA ASN A 142 -32.01 -3.35 27.79
C ASN A 142 -32.81 -4.64 27.65
N LEU A 143 -32.37 -5.58 26.81
CA LEU A 143 -32.59 -7.01 27.03
C LEU A 143 -31.37 -7.82 26.56
N TYR A 144 -30.56 -8.24 27.53
CA TYR A 144 -29.68 -9.41 27.41
C TYR A 144 -30.55 -10.66 27.20
N GLY A 145 -30.18 -11.52 26.25
CA GLY A 145 -30.78 -12.84 26.10
C GLY A 145 -30.34 -13.58 24.83
N ASP A 146 -29.23 -14.30 24.93
CA ASP A 146 -28.99 -15.54 24.15
C ASP A 146 -29.45 -16.73 25.04
N PRO A 147 -29.62 -17.99 24.57
CA PRO A 147 -29.37 -18.51 23.23
C PRO A 147 -30.40 -19.55 22.70
N GLN A 148 -30.21 -19.96 21.44
CA GLN A 148 -30.24 -21.35 20.91
C GLN A 148 -31.11 -21.63 19.67
N SER A 149 -30.44 -22.35 18.75
CA SER A 149 -30.97 -23.39 17.85
C SER A 149 -31.84 -22.94 16.67
N SER A 150 -31.31 -23.11 15.45
CA SER A 150 -31.71 -24.26 14.63
C SER A 150 -30.91 -24.34 13.32
N ARG A 151 -30.42 -25.55 13.05
CA ARG A 151 -29.91 -26.01 11.77
C ARG A 151 -30.99 -25.90 10.69
N SER A 152 -30.59 -25.54 9.47
CA SER A 152 -31.04 -26.30 8.30
C SER A 152 -29.97 -26.29 7.21
N GLN A 153 -29.70 -27.49 6.71
CA GLN A 153 -28.86 -27.78 5.55
C GLN A 153 -29.69 -27.59 4.26
N LEU A 154 -29.03 -27.22 3.16
CA LEU A 154 -29.29 -27.60 1.76
C LEU A 154 -28.36 -26.72 0.91
N SER A 155 -27.79 -27.09 -0.23
CA SER A 155 -27.46 -28.35 -0.88
C SER A 155 -26.56 -27.92 -2.02
N GLN A 156 -25.51 -28.69 -2.28
CA GLN A 156 -24.72 -28.55 -3.50
C GLN A 156 -25.61 -28.75 -4.73
N ARG A 157 -25.42 -27.91 -5.74
CA ARG A 157 -25.70 -28.26 -7.14
C ARG A 157 -24.67 -27.57 -8.03
N SER A 158 -23.81 -28.40 -8.60
CA SER A 158 -23.07 -28.17 -9.83
C SER A 158 -24.03 -28.04 -11.02
N LEU A 159 -23.56 -27.37 -12.09
CA LEU A 159 -23.80 -27.57 -13.54
C LEU A 159 -23.44 -26.24 -14.26
N PHE A 160 -22.28 -26.10 -14.91
CA PHE A 160 -21.90 -26.43 -16.30
C PHE A 160 -22.33 -25.42 -17.40
N PHE A 161 -21.35 -25.14 -18.29
CA PHE A 161 -21.35 -24.52 -19.65
C PHE A 161 -21.26 -22.98 -19.79
N PRO A 162 -20.70 -22.43 -20.92
CA PRO A 162 -19.81 -23.01 -21.94
C PRO A 162 -18.58 -22.15 -22.29
N SER A 163 -17.59 -22.83 -22.89
CA SER A 163 -16.49 -22.26 -23.67
C SER A 163 -17.01 -21.65 -24.99
N LYS A 164 -16.56 -20.45 -25.32
CA LYS A 164 -16.47 -19.96 -26.70
C LYS A 164 -15.10 -19.34 -26.92
N GLY A 165 -14.28 -20.08 -27.67
CA GLY A 165 -13.05 -19.56 -28.22
C GLY A 165 -13.34 -18.47 -29.23
N ASN A 166 -12.42 -17.50 -29.33
CA ASN A 166 -12.22 -16.77 -30.56
C ASN A 166 -10.74 -16.71 -30.85
N ARG A 167 -10.36 -17.32 -31.98
CA ARG A 167 -9.03 -17.26 -32.57
C ARG A 167 -8.85 -15.86 -33.16
N THR A 168 -7.78 -15.18 -32.80
CA THR A 168 -7.17 -14.17 -33.66
C THR A 168 -5.67 -14.46 -33.74
N SER A 169 -5.28 -14.85 -34.95
CA SER A 169 -3.92 -15.05 -35.41
C SER A 169 -3.22 -13.70 -35.59
N PHE A 170 -2.06 -13.51 -34.97
CA PHE A 170 -1.09 -12.49 -35.38
C PHE A 170 0.31 -13.11 -35.45
N GLY A 171 0.99 -12.83 -36.56
CA GLY A 171 2.24 -13.44 -37.01
C GLY A 171 3.49 -13.06 -36.17
N PRO A 172 4.68 -13.51 -36.62
CA PRO A 172 5.86 -13.60 -35.77
C PRO A 172 6.51 -12.24 -35.53
N ALA A 173 6.99 -12.05 -34.30
CA ALA A 173 7.78 -10.90 -33.88
C ALA A 173 9.15 -10.88 -34.58
N PRO A 174 9.68 -9.70 -34.97
CA PRO A 174 11.01 -9.60 -35.54
C PRO A 174 12.09 -9.78 -34.47
N SER A 175 13.06 -10.63 -34.82
CA SER A 175 14.30 -10.88 -34.10
C SER A 175 15.19 -9.63 -34.07
N GLY A 176 15.44 -9.09 -32.88
CA GLY A 176 16.47 -8.09 -32.61
C GLY A 176 17.46 -8.63 -31.57
N ALA A 177 18.74 -8.68 -31.94
CA ALA A 177 19.85 -9.13 -31.10
C ALA A 177 19.94 -8.33 -29.77
N PRO A 178 20.47 -8.92 -28.67
CA PRO A 178 20.55 -8.25 -27.39
C PRO A 178 21.62 -7.14 -27.43
N GLY A 179 21.17 -5.89 -27.40
CA GLY A 179 22.04 -4.74 -27.15
C GLY A 179 22.71 -4.88 -25.78
N LEU A 180 24.03 -4.68 -25.76
CA LEU A 180 24.85 -4.57 -24.55
C LEU A 180 24.27 -3.47 -23.63
N VAL A 181 24.19 -3.78 -22.35
CA VAL A 181 23.81 -2.83 -21.29
C VAL A 181 24.92 -1.76 -21.21
N PRO A 182 24.60 -0.45 -21.16
CA PRO A 182 25.61 0.60 -21.03
C PRO A 182 26.43 0.45 -19.74
N PRO A 183 27.71 0.86 -19.73
CA PRO A 183 28.54 0.79 -18.54
C PRO A 183 27.94 1.61 -17.39
N LEU A 184 27.90 1.00 -16.21
CA LEU A 184 27.36 1.56 -14.98
C LEU A 184 28.00 2.92 -14.65
N SER A 185 27.20 4.00 -14.71
CA SER A 185 27.55 5.24 -14.01
C SER A 185 27.54 4.96 -12.50
N CYS A 186 28.74 4.81 -11.95
CA CYS A 186 29.04 4.27 -10.62
C CYS A 186 28.75 5.27 -9.47
N SER A 187 28.33 6.50 -9.78
CA SER A 187 28.17 7.59 -8.80
C SER A 187 26.79 7.64 -8.10
N ALA A 188 25.88 6.72 -8.40
CA ALA A 188 24.49 6.81 -7.93
C ALA A 188 24.15 5.87 -6.75
N TYR A 189 24.91 4.80 -6.54
CA TYR A 189 24.68 3.83 -5.46
C TYR A 189 25.52 4.16 -4.22
N SER A 190 25.19 3.54 -3.08
CA SER A 190 26.07 3.61 -1.90
C SER A 190 27.46 3.01 -2.20
N PRO A 191 28.54 3.46 -1.53
CA PRO A 191 29.88 2.88 -1.69
C PRO A 191 29.91 1.36 -1.46
N GLU A 192 29.12 0.89 -0.48
CA GLU A 192 28.99 -0.52 -0.14
C GLU A 192 28.33 -1.31 -1.27
N LEU A 193 27.22 -0.81 -1.83
CA LEU A 193 26.55 -1.46 -2.96
C LEU A 193 27.42 -1.40 -4.21
N THR A 194 28.04 -0.25 -4.50
CA THR A 194 28.98 -0.10 -5.60
C THR A 194 30.09 -1.14 -5.54
N SER A 195 30.74 -1.31 -4.39
CA SER A 195 31.79 -2.33 -4.22
C SER A 195 31.25 -3.76 -4.45
N ALA A 196 30.07 -4.06 -3.89
CA ALA A 196 29.44 -5.38 -4.04
C ALA A 196 29.03 -5.66 -5.50
N LEU A 197 28.54 -4.66 -6.24
CA LEU A 197 28.20 -4.82 -7.66
C LEU A 197 29.44 -5.12 -8.52
N HIS A 198 30.59 -4.51 -8.22
CA HIS A 198 31.82 -4.73 -9.01
C HIS A 198 32.54 -6.04 -8.64
N THR A 199 32.59 -6.37 -7.35
CA THR A 199 33.42 -7.48 -6.84
C THR A 199 32.63 -8.72 -6.48
N TYR A 200 31.30 -8.63 -6.44
CA TYR A 200 30.39 -9.64 -5.89
C TYR A 200 30.71 -10.05 -4.44
N ARG A 201 31.47 -9.21 -3.70
CA ARG A 201 31.69 -9.40 -2.27
C ARG A 201 30.57 -8.75 -1.47
N ILE A 202 29.61 -9.56 -1.05
CA ILE A 202 28.49 -9.11 -0.23
C ILE A 202 28.96 -8.89 1.21
N PRO A 203 28.65 -7.73 1.85
CA PRO A 203 28.94 -7.51 3.26
C PRO A 203 28.33 -8.62 4.14
N PRO A 204 29.09 -9.22 5.08
CA PRO A 204 28.63 -10.36 5.88
C PRO A 204 27.69 -9.92 7.03
N SER A 205 26.53 -9.37 6.69
CA SER A 205 25.58 -8.79 7.66
C SER A 205 24.55 -9.80 8.20
N GLN A 206 24.85 -11.09 8.23
CA GLN A 206 23.94 -12.11 8.79
C GLN A 206 23.70 -11.90 10.29
N ALA A 207 24.74 -11.55 11.05
CA ALA A 207 24.61 -11.25 12.48
C ALA A 207 23.82 -9.95 12.72
N ASP A 208 23.99 -8.95 11.85
CA ASP A 208 23.21 -7.71 11.89
C ASP A 208 21.72 -7.99 11.65
N GLU A 209 21.41 -8.81 10.65
CA GLU A 209 20.02 -9.21 10.36
C GLU A 209 19.40 -9.98 11.53
N MET A 210 20.15 -10.90 12.15
CA MET A 210 19.68 -11.63 13.33
C MET A 210 19.44 -10.69 14.52
N ALA A 211 20.31 -9.69 14.73
CA ALA A 211 20.13 -8.70 15.78
C ALA A 211 18.87 -7.84 15.55
N LEU A 212 18.62 -7.45 14.31
CA LEU A 212 17.38 -6.76 13.92
C LEU A 212 16.15 -7.64 14.19
N ALA A 213 16.16 -8.90 13.77
CA ALA A 213 15.02 -9.80 13.94
C ALA A 213 14.76 -10.15 15.41
N ALA A 214 15.82 -10.40 16.20
CA ALA A 214 15.71 -10.80 17.60
C ALA A 214 15.00 -9.74 18.46
N GLU A 215 15.24 -8.46 18.18
CA GLU A 215 14.57 -7.35 18.88
C GLU A 215 13.05 -7.36 18.67
N PHE A 216 12.58 -7.80 17.50
CA PHE A 216 11.17 -7.81 17.12
C PHE A 216 10.49 -9.17 17.28
N ASP A 217 11.26 -10.22 17.58
CA ASP A 217 10.72 -11.49 18.06
C ASP A 217 10.26 -11.40 19.51
N GLN A 218 10.92 -10.57 20.32
CA GLN A 218 10.52 -10.25 21.70
C GLN A 218 10.49 -8.74 21.92
N PRO A 219 9.55 -8.03 21.27
CA PRO A 219 9.48 -6.59 21.35
C PRO A 219 9.13 -6.14 22.76
N ASP A 220 9.76 -5.06 23.21
CA ASP A 220 9.41 -4.41 24.47
C ASP A 220 7.93 -3.99 24.44
N LYS A 221 7.12 -4.64 25.29
CA LYS A 221 5.67 -4.44 25.39
C LYS A 221 5.31 -3.09 26.02
N ASN A 222 6.23 -2.48 26.75
CA ASN A 222 6.04 -1.16 27.35
C ASN A 222 6.32 -0.03 26.35
N ARG A 223 6.98 -0.35 25.23
CA ARG A 223 7.24 0.58 24.14
C ARG A 223 6.10 0.51 23.12
N ARG A 224 5.59 1.68 22.72
CA ARG A 224 4.67 1.77 21.58
C ARG A 224 5.45 1.63 20.27
N TRP A 225 5.02 0.69 19.43
CA TRP A 225 5.61 0.43 18.11
C TRP A 225 4.62 0.85 17.03
N ARG A 226 5.13 1.52 16.00
CA ARG A 226 4.32 1.99 14.85
C ARG A 226 3.60 0.82 14.21
N GLU A 227 2.28 0.95 14.01
CA GLU A 227 1.38 -0.08 13.49
C GLU A 227 1.35 -1.39 14.32
N GLY A 228 1.78 -1.32 15.58
CA GLY A 228 1.70 -2.42 16.53
C GLY A 228 2.68 -3.57 16.29
N LEU A 229 2.35 -4.71 16.89
CA LEU A 229 3.22 -5.89 16.98
C LEU A 229 2.71 -7.09 16.19
N LEU A 230 1.62 -6.94 15.44
CA LEU A 230 1.09 -8.02 14.64
C LEU A 230 2.04 -8.29 13.45
N LYS A 231 2.47 -9.54 13.31
CA LYS A 231 3.34 -10.00 12.21
C LYS A 231 2.57 -10.11 10.88
N SER A 232 2.11 -8.97 10.37
CA SER A 232 1.25 -8.84 9.18
C SER A 232 1.93 -8.13 8.00
N SER A 233 3.21 -7.76 8.15
CA SER A 233 3.97 -7.00 7.15
C SER A 233 4.99 -7.87 6.42
N PHE A 234 5.43 -7.37 5.27
CA PHE A 234 6.48 -7.93 4.44
C PHE A 234 7.20 -6.80 3.68
N ASN A 235 8.35 -7.09 3.09
CA ASN A 235 8.98 -6.18 2.13
C ASN A 235 8.61 -6.63 0.72
N TYR A 236 8.53 -5.70 -0.22
CA TYR A 236 8.39 -6.04 -1.63
C TYR A 236 9.20 -5.10 -2.50
N LEU A 237 9.59 -5.64 -3.65
CA LEU A 237 10.30 -4.92 -4.69
C LEU A 237 9.44 -4.91 -5.95
N LEU A 238 9.42 -3.77 -6.65
CA LEU A 238 8.92 -3.72 -8.02
C LEU A 238 10.12 -3.69 -8.97
N LEU A 239 10.13 -4.63 -9.92
CA LEU A 239 11.19 -4.77 -10.90
C LEU A 239 10.68 -4.52 -12.31
N ASP A 240 11.55 -3.92 -13.12
CA ASP A 240 11.30 -3.67 -14.54
C ASP A 240 11.68 -4.90 -15.38
N PRO A 241 10.70 -5.61 -15.98
CA PRO A 241 10.95 -6.81 -16.79
C PRO A 241 11.80 -6.52 -18.04
N ARG A 242 11.81 -5.28 -18.53
CA ARG A 242 12.63 -4.85 -19.67
C ARG A 242 14.11 -4.93 -19.34
N VAL A 243 14.46 -4.80 -18.06
CA VAL A 243 15.83 -4.90 -17.53
C VAL A 243 16.14 -6.34 -17.11
N THR A 244 15.28 -6.97 -16.31
CA THR A 244 15.52 -8.35 -15.85
C THR A 244 15.65 -9.31 -17.03
N ARG A 245 14.80 -9.16 -18.06
CA ARG A 245 14.72 -10.04 -19.24
C ARG A 245 14.63 -11.50 -18.82
N ASN A 246 13.64 -11.82 -17.97
CA ASN A 246 13.47 -13.12 -17.33
C ASN A 246 14.77 -13.64 -16.71
N LEU A 247 15.33 -12.84 -15.79
CA LEU A 247 16.63 -13.13 -15.17
C LEU A 247 16.70 -14.55 -14.57
N PRO A 248 15.67 -15.07 -13.87
CA PRO A 248 15.69 -16.45 -13.37
C PRO A 248 15.90 -17.51 -14.45
N ALA A 249 15.31 -17.33 -15.64
CA ALA A 249 15.45 -18.28 -16.75
C ALA A 249 16.85 -18.27 -17.40
N ARG A 250 17.58 -17.15 -17.31
CA ARG A 250 18.91 -16.99 -17.94
C ARG A 250 20.06 -16.85 -16.95
N CYS A 251 19.81 -16.98 -15.65
CA CYS A 251 20.82 -16.74 -14.62
C CYS A 251 22.00 -17.72 -14.70
N GLN A 252 21.77 -18.93 -15.23
CA GLN A 252 22.81 -19.93 -15.45
C GLN A 252 23.84 -19.51 -16.53
N LEU A 253 23.50 -18.54 -17.37
CA LEU A 253 24.36 -18.00 -18.42
C LEU A 253 25.14 -16.76 -17.95
N LEU A 254 24.96 -16.33 -16.70
CA LEU A 254 25.55 -15.12 -16.15
C LEU A 254 26.49 -15.47 -15.00
N SER A 255 27.52 -14.65 -14.83
CA SER A 255 28.23 -14.65 -13.55
C SER A 255 27.28 -14.19 -12.43
N PRO A 256 27.54 -14.60 -11.18
CA PRO A 256 26.77 -14.11 -10.03
C PRO A 256 26.77 -12.57 -9.90
N ALA A 257 27.89 -11.93 -10.29
CA ALA A 257 28.01 -10.47 -10.33
C ALA A 257 27.03 -9.84 -11.34
N GLU A 258 26.99 -10.35 -12.56
CA GLU A 258 26.09 -9.86 -13.62
C GLU A 258 24.61 -10.09 -13.27
N ALA A 259 24.29 -11.23 -12.65
CA ALA A 259 22.94 -11.51 -12.18
C ALA A 259 22.53 -10.49 -11.09
N PHE A 260 23.42 -10.21 -10.13
CA PHE A 260 23.14 -9.24 -9.08
C PHE A 260 23.06 -7.80 -9.59
N GLN A 261 23.94 -7.42 -10.51
CA GLN A 261 23.85 -6.13 -11.22
C GLN A 261 22.53 -5.98 -11.97
N THR A 262 22.15 -6.99 -12.76
CA THR A 262 20.87 -6.97 -13.50
C THR A 262 19.70 -6.80 -12.54
N PHE A 263 19.67 -7.57 -11.46
CA PHE A 263 18.61 -7.50 -10.46
C PHE A 263 18.51 -6.11 -9.82
N VAL A 264 19.63 -5.59 -9.31
CA VAL A 264 19.66 -4.26 -8.66
C VAL A 264 19.31 -3.15 -9.65
N GLN A 265 19.70 -3.25 -10.92
CA GLN A 265 19.32 -2.28 -11.95
C GLN A 265 17.82 -2.32 -12.29
N ALA A 266 17.19 -3.50 -12.17
CA ALA A 266 15.78 -3.66 -12.48
C ALA A 266 14.86 -3.15 -11.36
N VAL A 267 15.33 -3.12 -10.10
CA VAL A 267 14.55 -2.61 -8.97
C VAL A 267 14.33 -1.10 -9.15
N PHE A 268 13.07 -0.70 -9.35
CA PHE A 268 12.68 0.70 -9.42
C PHE A 268 11.88 1.17 -8.20
N TYR A 269 11.46 0.26 -7.32
CA TYR A 269 10.77 0.59 -6.07
C TYR A 269 11.05 -0.45 -4.99
N VAL A 270 11.24 0.01 -3.76
CA VAL A 270 11.35 -0.80 -2.54
C VAL A 270 10.26 -0.35 -1.59
N GLY A 271 9.49 -1.27 -1.01
CA GLY A 271 8.45 -0.89 -0.05
C GLY A 271 8.17 -1.93 1.01
N LYS A 272 7.46 -1.48 2.04
CA LYS A 272 6.79 -2.33 3.03
C LYS A 272 5.33 -2.53 2.64
N GLY A 273 4.90 -3.78 2.56
CA GLY A 273 3.54 -4.21 2.27
C GLY A 273 2.86 -4.75 3.51
N THR A 274 1.52 -4.83 3.47
CA THR A 274 0.71 -5.48 4.51
C THR A 274 -0.24 -6.48 3.87
N ARG A 275 -0.62 -7.51 4.61
CA ARG A 275 -1.55 -8.56 4.13
C ARG A 275 -2.90 -8.02 3.65
N GLY A 276 -3.34 -6.88 4.18
CA GLY A 276 -4.59 -6.25 3.76
C GLY A 276 -4.55 -5.59 2.37
N ARG A 277 -3.36 -5.31 1.81
CA ARG A 277 -3.21 -4.55 0.55
C ARG A 277 -1.95 -4.94 -0.26
N PRO A 278 -1.85 -6.18 -0.77
CA PRO A 278 -0.62 -6.63 -1.40
C PRO A 278 -0.22 -5.92 -2.71
N TYR A 279 -1.09 -5.12 -3.35
CA TYR A 279 -0.81 -4.54 -4.68
C TYR A 279 -1.30 -3.10 -4.87
N ARG A 280 -1.33 -2.28 -3.82
CA ARG A 280 -1.93 -0.92 -3.84
C ARG A 280 -1.49 -0.08 -5.05
N HIS A 281 -0.19 -0.07 -5.36
CA HIS A 281 0.36 0.72 -6.47
C HIS A 281 -0.08 0.22 -7.85
N LEU A 282 -0.36 -1.09 -7.99
CA LEU A 282 -0.86 -1.65 -9.24
C LEU A 282 -2.34 -1.32 -9.44
N TYR A 283 -3.13 -1.28 -8.36
CA TYR A 283 -4.52 -0.80 -8.43
C TYR A 283 -4.59 0.69 -8.81
N GLU A 284 -3.75 1.55 -8.20
CA GLU A 284 -3.64 2.97 -8.58
C GLU A 284 -3.28 3.11 -10.07
N ALA A 285 -2.31 2.32 -10.56
CA ALA A 285 -1.95 2.32 -11.97
C ALA A 285 -3.08 1.81 -12.87
N LEU A 286 -3.85 0.80 -12.44
CA LEU A 286 -4.95 0.22 -13.21
C LEU A 286 -6.08 1.23 -13.43
N SER A 287 -6.43 2.03 -12.40
CA SER A 287 -7.41 3.11 -12.53
C SER A 287 -7.02 4.08 -13.65
N HIS A 288 -5.77 4.54 -13.66
CA HIS A 288 -5.25 5.41 -14.71
C HIS A 288 -5.16 4.74 -16.08
N TYR A 289 -4.90 3.43 -16.13
CA TYR A 289 -4.87 2.67 -17.38
C TYR A 289 -6.26 2.56 -18.01
N GLN A 290 -7.32 2.42 -17.20
CA GLN A 290 -8.70 2.26 -17.65
C GLN A 290 -9.38 3.59 -18.04
N GLU A 291 -9.04 4.69 -17.37
CA GLU A 291 -9.64 6.01 -17.61
C GLU A 291 -9.21 6.65 -18.94
N GLY A 292 -8.27 6.05 -19.67
CA GLY A 292 -7.68 6.62 -20.88
C GLY A 292 -6.75 7.79 -20.56
N GLN A 293 -5.85 8.16 -21.47
CA GLN A 293 -4.81 9.18 -21.29
C GLN A 293 -5.34 10.64 -21.15
N GLY A 294 -6.51 10.85 -20.53
CA GLY A 294 -7.14 12.15 -20.33
C GLY A 294 -6.71 12.89 -19.06
N THR A 295 -6.06 12.22 -18.10
CA THR A 295 -5.49 12.89 -16.92
C THR A 295 -4.14 13.55 -17.26
N PRO A 296 -3.94 14.85 -16.97
CA PRO A 296 -2.68 15.53 -17.20
C PRO A 296 -1.50 14.80 -16.53
N ALA A 297 -0.42 14.60 -17.26
CA ALA A 297 0.78 13.85 -16.83
C ALA A 297 1.45 14.39 -15.54
N THR A 298 1.04 15.55 -15.05
CA THR A 298 1.50 16.19 -13.83
C THR A 298 0.99 15.55 -12.55
N GLN A 299 -0.10 14.77 -12.57
CA GLN A 299 -0.77 14.30 -11.34
C GLN A 299 -0.38 12.88 -10.88
N VAL A 300 0.43 12.16 -11.65
CA VAL A 300 0.76 10.74 -11.39
C VAL A 300 2.10 10.59 -10.68
N SER A 301 2.13 9.81 -9.60
CA SER A 301 3.36 9.53 -8.85
C SER A 301 4.42 8.86 -9.74
N SER A 302 5.71 9.13 -9.49
CA SER A 302 6.85 8.56 -10.23
C SER A 302 6.78 7.04 -10.38
N LYS A 303 6.39 6.34 -9.31
CA LYS A 303 6.21 4.89 -9.27
C LYS A 303 5.10 4.39 -10.21
N VAL A 304 3.95 5.06 -10.21
CA VAL A 304 2.81 4.69 -11.07
C VAL A 304 3.09 5.01 -12.53
N ARG A 305 3.73 6.14 -12.82
CA ARG A 305 4.19 6.46 -14.16
C ARG A 305 5.10 5.37 -14.72
N HIS A 306 6.05 4.88 -13.94
CA HIS A 306 6.95 3.79 -14.35
C HIS A 306 6.19 2.48 -14.62
N ILE A 307 5.19 2.14 -13.80
CA ILE A 307 4.31 0.97 -14.02
C ILE A 307 3.56 1.11 -15.36
N LEU A 308 2.94 2.27 -15.60
CA LEU A 308 2.21 2.56 -16.84
C LEU A 308 3.12 2.47 -18.08
N GLU A 309 4.37 2.94 -17.99
CA GLU A 309 5.35 2.82 -19.09
C GLU A 309 5.71 1.36 -19.40
N ILE A 310 5.85 0.51 -18.38
CA ILE A 310 6.09 -0.93 -18.57
C ILE A 310 4.89 -1.57 -19.27
N TRP A 311 3.67 -1.27 -18.83
CA TRP A 311 2.44 -1.78 -19.43
C TRP A 311 2.22 -1.29 -20.86
N ALA A 312 2.52 -0.02 -21.14
CA ALA A 312 2.48 0.54 -22.49
C ALA A 312 3.46 -0.17 -23.44
N GLY A 313 4.58 -0.67 -22.90
CA GLY A 313 5.53 -1.52 -23.63
C GLY A 313 5.09 -2.98 -23.83
N GLY A 314 3.86 -3.35 -23.44
CA GLY A 314 3.32 -4.70 -23.58
C GLY A 314 3.83 -5.72 -22.56
N GLN A 315 4.58 -5.28 -21.55
CA GLN A 315 5.11 -6.13 -20.48
C GLN A 315 4.33 -5.92 -19.19
N GLY A 316 4.38 -6.87 -18.25
CA GLY A 316 3.77 -6.72 -16.92
C GLY A 316 4.83 -6.42 -15.86
N VAL A 317 4.49 -5.67 -14.82
CA VAL A 317 5.42 -5.35 -13.74
C VAL A 317 5.71 -6.58 -12.89
N VAL A 318 6.95 -6.78 -12.48
CA VAL A 318 7.31 -7.86 -11.55
C VAL A 318 7.15 -7.33 -10.13
N SER A 319 6.20 -7.90 -9.37
CA SER A 319 6.01 -7.60 -7.95
C SER A 319 6.51 -8.79 -7.12
N MET A 320 7.65 -8.61 -6.46
CA MET A 320 8.30 -9.66 -5.69
C MET A 320 8.15 -9.39 -4.20
N HIS A 321 7.56 -10.34 -3.47
CA HIS A 321 7.46 -10.26 -2.00
C HIS A 321 8.67 -10.95 -1.36
N CYS A 322 9.29 -10.31 -0.38
CA CYS A 322 10.39 -10.85 0.40
C CYS A 322 10.19 -10.58 1.89
N PHE A 323 10.89 -11.32 2.75
CA PHE A 323 10.94 -11.06 4.19
C PHE A 323 9.56 -10.97 4.86
N GLN A 324 8.75 -12.02 4.72
CA GLN A 324 7.35 -12.06 5.14
C GLN A 324 7.19 -12.34 6.64
N ASN A 325 5.97 -12.13 7.15
CA ASN A 325 5.54 -12.45 8.52
C ASN A 325 6.36 -11.70 9.59
N VAL A 326 6.59 -10.42 9.36
CA VAL A 326 7.30 -9.54 10.29
C VAL A 326 6.41 -8.43 10.80
N VAL A 327 6.81 -7.85 11.93
CA VAL A 327 6.15 -6.67 12.48
C VAL A 327 6.41 -5.45 11.57
N PRO A 328 5.52 -4.44 11.56
CA PRO A 328 5.65 -3.30 10.64
C PRO A 328 6.97 -2.55 10.76
N VAL A 329 7.44 -2.29 11.98
CA VAL A 329 8.71 -1.57 12.25
C VAL A 329 9.95 -2.33 11.75
N GLU A 330 9.92 -3.66 11.75
CA GLU A 330 10.98 -4.49 11.16
C GLU A 330 10.99 -4.35 9.64
N ALA A 331 9.83 -4.43 9.00
CA ALA A 331 9.68 -4.25 7.56
C ALA A 331 10.12 -2.83 7.12
N TYR A 332 9.72 -1.78 7.86
CA TYR A 332 10.20 -0.42 7.61
C TYR A 332 11.71 -0.30 7.71
N THR A 333 12.31 -0.91 8.73
CA THR A 333 13.76 -0.86 8.92
C THR A 333 14.51 -1.57 7.78
N ARG A 334 14.01 -2.73 7.31
CA ARG A 334 14.54 -3.43 6.14
C ARG A 334 14.40 -2.61 4.85
N GLU A 335 13.24 -1.99 4.65
CA GLU A 335 13.00 -1.07 3.53
C GLU A 335 14.02 0.07 3.54
N ALA A 336 14.19 0.75 4.68
CA ALA A 336 15.13 1.85 4.85
C ALA A 336 16.57 1.44 4.50
N CYS A 337 17.01 0.29 5.01
CA CYS A 337 18.32 -0.27 4.69
C CYS A 337 18.53 -0.49 3.18
N MET A 338 17.56 -1.12 2.49
CA MET A 338 17.64 -1.38 1.06
C MET A 338 17.58 -0.07 0.23
N VAL A 339 16.69 0.85 0.61
CA VAL A 339 16.58 2.18 -0.02
C VAL A 339 17.88 2.96 0.09
N ASP A 340 18.52 2.96 1.26
CA ASP A 340 19.79 3.69 1.45
C ASP A 340 21.00 2.97 0.82
N ALA A 341 20.92 1.66 0.59
CA ALA A 341 21.93 0.93 -0.18
C ALA A 341 21.85 1.28 -1.67
N ILE A 342 20.65 1.29 -2.25
CA ILE A 342 20.41 1.65 -3.66
C ILE A 342 20.56 3.16 -3.90
N GLY A 343 20.07 3.97 -2.98
CA GLY A 343 19.99 5.42 -3.11
C GLY A 343 18.72 5.87 -3.85
N LEU A 344 18.10 6.94 -3.34
CA LEU A 344 16.84 7.47 -3.88
C LEU A 344 16.91 7.89 -5.35
N ARG A 345 18.09 8.29 -5.85
CA ARG A 345 18.25 8.69 -7.27
C ARG A 345 17.99 7.56 -8.26
N ARG A 346 18.01 6.31 -7.80
CA ARG A 346 17.81 5.10 -8.62
C ARG A 346 16.44 4.45 -8.39
N LEU A 347 15.65 4.99 -7.46
CA LEU A 347 14.34 4.47 -7.11
C LEU A 347 13.27 5.53 -7.41
N THR A 348 12.05 5.06 -7.61
CA THR A 348 10.86 5.91 -7.67
C THR A 348 10.35 6.29 -6.28
N ASN A 349 10.94 5.73 -5.21
CA ASN A 349 10.70 6.14 -3.82
C ASN A 349 10.90 7.66 -3.67
N GLN A 350 9.94 8.31 -3.01
CA GLN A 350 9.97 9.77 -2.81
C GLN A 350 10.70 10.19 -1.52
N LYS A 351 10.77 9.29 -0.53
CA LYS A 351 11.33 9.57 0.80
C LYS A 351 12.27 8.44 1.22
N LYS A 352 13.17 8.76 2.14
CA LYS A 352 13.98 7.77 2.86
C LYS A 352 13.09 6.94 3.78
N GLY A 353 13.49 5.70 4.03
CA GLY A 353 12.81 4.84 5.00
C GLY A 353 13.14 5.21 6.45
N ASN A 354 12.28 4.77 7.37
CA ASN A 354 12.44 5.00 8.80
C ASN A 354 13.15 3.81 9.46
N TYR A 355 14.02 4.12 10.42
CA TYR A 355 14.76 3.13 11.19
C TYR A 355 14.14 2.98 12.58
N TYR A 356 13.93 1.74 13.01
CA TYR A 356 13.41 1.42 14.33
C TYR A 356 14.37 0.51 15.09
N GLY A 357 14.11 0.38 16.39
CA GLY A 357 14.91 -0.45 17.29
C GLY A 357 16.37 -0.03 17.37
N SER A 358 17.24 -1.01 17.61
CA SER A 358 18.69 -0.89 17.67
C SER A 358 19.31 -0.33 16.39
N VAL A 359 18.73 -0.61 15.22
CA VAL A 359 19.23 -0.14 13.92
C VAL A 359 19.14 1.39 13.80
N ALA A 360 18.18 2.02 14.49
CA ALA A 360 18.06 3.48 14.55
C ALA A 360 19.29 4.17 15.16
N GLY A 361 20.09 3.45 15.95
CA GLY A 361 21.37 3.94 16.50
C GLY A 361 22.60 3.56 15.67
N TRP A 362 22.46 2.73 14.63
CA TRP A 362 23.62 2.23 13.89
C TRP A 362 24.26 3.30 12.99
N PRO A 363 25.58 3.24 12.74
CA PRO A 363 26.23 4.06 11.73
C PRO A 363 25.68 3.77 10.32
N MET A 364 25.64 4.80 9.46
CA MET A 364 25.10 4.70 8.10
C MET A 364 25.77 3.60 7.26
N LYS A 365 27.09 3.43 7.39
CA LYS A 365 27.86 2.36 6.73
C LYS A 365 27.30 0.97 7.07
N ARG A 366 26.97 0.72 8.34
CA ARG A 366 26.42 -0.57 8.80
C ARG A 366 25.01 -0.80 8.27
N ARG A 367 24.16 0.24 8.27
CA ARG A 367 22.80 0.19 7.68
C ARG A 367 22.82 -0.14 6.19
N ARG A 368 23.72 0.51 5.42
CA ARG A 368 23.89 0.24 3.99
C ARG A 368 24.45 -1.14 3.73
N SER A 369 25.40 -1.60 4.55
CA SER A 369 25.92 -2.97 4.48
C SER A 369 24.81 -4.02 4.67
N LEU A 370 23.95 -3.81 5.67
CA LEU A 370 22.75 -4.64 5.86
C LEU A 370 21.82 -4.55 4.64
N GLY A 371 21.60 -3.36 4.09
CA GLY A 371 20.81 -3.17 2.87
C GLY A 371 21.33 -3.96 1.66
N VAL A 372 22.64 -3.93 1.40
CA VAL A 372 23.28 -4.72 0.34
C VAL A 372 23.07 -6.23 0.56
N PHE A 373 23.24 -6.67 1.81
CA PHE A 373 23.01 -8.06 2.19
C PHE A 373 21.55 -8.48 1.96
N LEU A 374 20.58 -7.64 2.36
CA LEU A 374 19.16 -7.88 2.12
C LEU A 374 18.83 -7.92 0.61
N LEU A 375 19.40 -7.05 -0.21
CA LEU A 375 19.22 -7.08 -1.67
C LEU A 375 19.77 -8.37 -2.28
N HIS A 376 20.91 -8.87 -1.79
CA HIS A 376 21.46 -10.15 -2.23
C HIS A 376 20.54 -11.32 -1.83
N ARG A 377 20.00 -11.32 -0.62
CA ARG A 377 18.98 -12.30 -0.22
C ARG A 377 17.72 -12.21 -1.09
N ALA A 378 17.28 -10.99 -1.41
CA ALA A 378 16.14 -10.74 -2.28
C ALA A 378 16.37 -11.28 -3.71
N LEU A 379 17.58 -11.13 -4.27
CA LEU A 379 17.97 -11.78 -5.52
C LEU A 379 17.81 -13.31 -5.43
N ARG A 380 18.29 -13.93 -4.35
CA ARG A 380 18.20 -15.39 -4.20
C ARG A 380 16.76 -15.88 -4.15
N ILE A 381 15.87 -15.12 -3.50
CA ILE A 381 14.43 -15.37 -3.50
C ILE A 381 13.90 -15.27 -4.94
N PHE A 382 14.22 -14.18 -5.66
CA PHE A 382 13.78 -13.97 -7.03
C PHE A 382 14.18 -15.10 -7.99
N LEU A 383 15.44 -15.56 -7.89
CA LEU A 383 15.95 -16.65 -8.72
C LEU A 383 15.26 -17.99 -8.40
N ALA A 384 14.79 -18.17 -7.17
CA ALA A 384 14.11 -19.40 -6.74
C ALA A 384 12.60 -19.37 -7.07
N GLU A 385 11.93 -18.24 -6.89
CA GLU A 385 10.48 -18.08 -7.16
C GLU A 385 10.18 -17.90 -8.65
N GLY A 386 11.15 -17.39 -9.42
CA GLY A 386 10.99 -17.09 -10.83
C GLY A 386 10.42 -15.69 -11.09
N GLU A 387 10.25 -15.34 -12.36
CA GLU A 387 9.73 -14.04 -12.78
C GLU A 387 8.27 -14.16 -13.19
N ARG A 388 7.37 -13.56 -12.39
CA ARG A 388 5.96 -13.39 -12.74
C ARG A 388 5.68 -11.92 -13.02
N GLN A 389 5.20 -11.65 -14.22
CA GLN A 389 4.78 -10.31 -14.66
C GLN A 389 3.29 -10.12 -14.40
N LEU A 390 2.91 -8.98 -13.84
CA LEU A 390 1.53 -8.57 -13.60
C LEU A 390 1.14 -7.51 -14.63
N ARG A 391 0.28 -7.90 -15.56
CA ARG A 391 -0.32 -7.02 -16.58
C ARG A 391 -1.64 -6.43 -16.08
N PRO A 392 -2.18 -5.41 -16.75
CA PRO A 392 -3.50 -4.85 -16.39
C PRO A 392 -4.62 -5.90 -16.29
N ALA A 393 -4.56 -6.96 -17.11
CA ALA A 393 -5.55 -8.04 -17.10
C ALA A 393 -5.38 -9.07 -15.96
N ASP A 394 -4.23 -9.05 -15.27
CA ASP A 394 -3.92 -9.97 -14.16
C ASP A 394 -4.29 -9.40 -12.78
N ILE A 395 -4.64 -8.10 -12.72
CA ILE A 395 -4.98 -7.30 -11.53
C ILE A 395 -6.48 -7.09 -11.51
#